data_AF-A0A5M6A892-F1
#
_entry.id   AF-A0A5M6A892-F1
#
_cell.length_a   1.000
_cell.length_b   1.000
_cell.length_c   1.000
_cell.angle_alpha   90.00
_cell.angle_beta   90.00
_cell.angle_gamma   90.00
#
_symmetry.space_group_name_H-M   'P 1'
#
loop_
_entity.id
_entity.type
_entity.pdbx_description
1 polymer ?
#
loop_
_entity_poly.entity_id
_entity_poly.type
_entity_poly.pdbx_seq_one_letter_code
_entity_poly.pdbx_strand_id
1 'polypeptide(L)'
;MKALKTTIPVTELQKTLGLWKSRKITDSVIPKLLHLYLGMSAYMNQEKVYPVDNFYEISIALAFKNAKFLTEAVKRCGSFGIVPERNTYGIKYFYSPLWIEKFSSEELPEKFPETFPQDNIYNIYTKGNSSDEELSPEGDKPLEDNSDKKNIVTPESLATAKEFFHLINEDSAQKAQILTPLINWFQLHERLTRKHACENLVYMVNELLIPYFASQARFMKSNHAGRLCWLTNLLKSAHGQHLLNDAAKDSRLKREQTAQETKANQRSNHPLNEFEWTDPESGMRFYDDEVEGSVNIPEDAPARPTMTAIWNVLSREWTSPQL
;
A
#
# COMPACT_ATOMS: atom_id res chain seq x y z
N MET A 1 -4.57 -12.23 1.30
CA MET A 1 -5.17 -13.27 2.15
C MET A 1 -6.69 -13.12 2.10
N LYS A 2 -7.45 -14.21 1.91
CA LYS A 2 -8.93 -14.17 1.93
C LYS A 2 -9.44 -14.76 3.25
N ALA A 3 -10.43 -14.10 3.85
CA ALA A 3 -11.14 -14.58 5.04
C ALA A 3 -11.89 -15.89 4.71
N LEU A 4 -12.08 -16.76 5.71
CA LEU A 4 -12.84 -18.01 5.53
C LEU A 4 -14.34 -17.74 5.42
N LYS A 5 -14.84 -16.78 6.21
CA LYS A 5 -16.19 -16.22 6.05
C LYS A 5 -16.10 -14.85 5.38
N THR A 6 -16.66 -14.75 4.18
CA THR A 6 -16.76 -13.48 3.42
C THR A 6 -18.03 -12.69 3.73
N THR A 7 -19.00 -13.31 4.40
CA THR A 7 -20.26 -12.69 4.81
C THR A 7 -20.54 -13.00 6.28
N ILE A 8 -20.94 -11.99 7.06
CA ILE A 8 -21.31 -12.14 8.47
C ILE A 8 -22.70 -11.53 8.64
N PRO A 9 -23.69 -12.26 9.16
CA PRO A 9 -25.00 -11.70 9.40
C PRO A 9 -24.93 -10.64 10.51
N VAL A 10 -25.69 -9.57 10.34
CA VAL A 10 -25.75 -8.45 11.31
C VAL A 10 -26.08 -8.94 12.72
N THR A 11 -26.90 -9.99 12.84
CA THR A 11 -27.28 -10.61 14.11
C THR A 11 -26.09 -11.26 14.84
N GLU A 12 -25.10 -11.81 14.12
CA GLU A 12 -23.88 -12.39 14.71
C GLU A 12 -22.93 -11.29 15.21
N LEU A 13 -22.83 -10.17 14.47
CA LEU A 13 -22.11 -8.98 14.93
C LEU A 13 -22.78 -8.36 16.17
N GLN A 14 -24.10 -8.20 16.17
CA GLN A 14 -24.85 -7.68 17.32
C GLN A 14 -24.65 -8.55 18.57
N LYS A 15 -24.67 -9.88 18.42
CA LYS A 15 -24.37 -10.82 19.52
C LYS A 15 -22.95 -10.65 20.05
N THR A 16 -21.96 -10.53 19.15
CA THR A 16 -20.55 -10.31 19.53
C THR A 16 -20.39 -8.99 20.28
N LEU A 17 -21.00 -7.91 19.81
CA LEU A 17 -20.98 -6.60 20.48
C LEU A 17 -21.68 -6.65 21.86
N GLY A 18 -22.82 -7.34 21.96
CA GLY A 18 -23.52 -7.57 23.22
C GLY A 18 -22.67 -8.33 24.24
N LEU A 19 -21.94 -9.37 23.78
CA LEU A 19 -21.00 -10.11 24.61
C LEU A 19 -19.84 -9.23 25.10
N TRP A 20 -19.28 -8.37 24.25
CA TRP A 20 -18.19 -7.48 24.67
C TRP A 20 -18.66 -6.46 25.71
N LYS A 21 -19.85 -5.90 25.53
CA LYS A 21 -20.46 -4.99 26.53
C LYS A 21 -20.71 -5.70 27.86
N SER A 22 -21.25 -6.93 27.86
CA SER A 22 -21.46 -7.69 29.11
C SER A 22 -20.16 -8.03 29.85
N ARG A 23 -19.04 -8.14 29.11
CA ARG A 23 -17.69 -8.32 29.68
C ARG A 23 -16.98 -7.01 30.06
N LYS A 24 -17.72 -5.90 30.06
CA LYS A 24 -17.23 -4.55 30.39
C LYS A 24 -16.07 -4.08 29.51
N ILE A 25 -16.09 -4.46 28.23
CA ILE A 25 -15.25 -3.79 27.22
C ILE A 25 -15.83 -2.38 27.01
N THR A 26 -14.98 -1.36 27.10
CA THR A 26 -15.40 0.04 26.96
C THR A 26 -15.74 0.38 25.51
N ASP A 27 -16.64 1.34 25.30
CA ASP A 27 -17.02 1.78 23.95
C ASP A 27 -15.83 2.28 23.12
N SER A 28 -14.79 2.81 23.77
CA SER A 28 -13.53 3.20 23.11
C SER A 28 -12.66 2.02 22.64
N VAL A 29 -12.88 0.81 23.16
CA VAL A 29 -12.11 -0.40 22.82
C VAL A 29 -12.88 -1.30 21.85
N ILE A 30 -14.22 -1.26 21.88
CA ILE A 30 -15.09 -2.01 20.97
C ILE A 30 -14.71 -1.84 19.49
N PRO A 31 -14.56 -0.63 18.90
CA PRO A 31 -14.23 -0.50 17.48
C PRO A 31 -12.85 -1.08 17.17
N LYS A 32 -11.89 -0.99 18.11
CA LYS A 32 -10.53 -1.53 17.95
C LYS A 32 -10.55 -3.06 17.89
N LEU A 33 -11.31 -3.70 18.77
CA LEU A 33 -11.53 -5.15 18.73
C LEU A 33 -12.32 -5.56 17.49
N LEU A 34 -13.24 -4.74 17.01
CA LEU A 34 -14.00 -5.02 15.80
C LEU A 34 -13.09 -5.04 14.56
N HIS A 35 -12.16 -4.08 14.43
CA HIS A 35 -11.14 -4.11 13.37
C HIS A 35 -10.32 -5.41 13.41
N LEU A 36 -9.88 -5.84 14.60
CA LEU A 36 -9.13 -7.09 14.76
C LEU A 36 -10.00 -8.33 14.48
N TYR A 37 -11.27 -8.29 14.86
CA TYR A 37 -12.20 -9.39 14.66
C TYR A 37 -12.51 -9.57 13.17
N LEU A 38 -12.85 -8.49 12.46
CA LEU A 38 -13.10 -8.51 11.02
C LEU A 38 -11.84 -8.84 10.20
N GLY A 39 -10.67 -8.52 10.73
CA GLY A 39 -9.38 -8.99 10.22
C GLY A 39 -8.52 -7.89 9.63
N MET A 40 -7.50 -7.47 10.38
CA MET A 40 -6.45 -6.58 9.91
C MET A 40 -5.33 -7.40 9.30
N SER A 41 -5.50 -7.77 8.03
CA SER A 41 -4.56 -8.63 7.31
C SER A 41 -3.10 -8.13 7.30
N ALA A 42 -2.88 -6.82 7.44
CA ALA A 42 -1.54 -6.22 7.55
C ALA A 42 -0.74 -6.72 8.77
N TYR A 43 -1.43 -7.14 9.84
CA TYR A 43 -0.82 -7.61 11.08
C TYR A 43 -0.97 -9.12 11.27
N MET A 44 -1.53 -9.83 10.29
CA MET A 44 -1.62 -11.29 10.32
C MET A 44 -0.40 -11.92 9.63
N ASN A 45 0.03 -13.09 10.11
CA ASN A 45 1.00 -13.92 9.40
C ASN A 45 0.31 -14.77 8.31
N GLN A 46 1.09 -15.63 7.64
CA GLN A 46 0.58 -16.54 6.59
C GLN A 46 -0.48 -17.53 7.12
N GLU A 47 -0.45 -17.85 8.41
CA GLU A 47 -1.43 -18.71 9.10
C GLU A 47 -2.72 -17.96 9.47
N LYS A 48 -2.85 -16.68 9.08
CA LYS A 48 -4.00 -15.80 9.39
C LYS A 48 -4.20 -15.57 10.90
N VAL A 49 -3.13 -15.71 11.69
CA VAL A 49 -3.09 -15.36 13.12
C VAL A 49 -2.38 -14.02 13.31
N TYR A 50 -2.64 -13.34 14.42
CA TYR A 50 -1.87 -12.19 14.89
C TYR A 50 -0.74 -12.65 15.81
N PRO A 51 0.52 -12.68 15.35
CA PRO A 51 1.66 -13.11 16.16
C PRO A 51 2.02 -12.08 17.22
N VAL A 52 2.65 -12.55 18.30
CA VAL A 52 3.14 -11.70 19.40
C VAL A 52 4.07 -10.57 18.92
N ASP A 53 4.85 -10.83 17.87
CA ASP A 53 5.77 -9.86 17.26
C ASP A 53 5.05 -8.59 16.77
N ASN A 54 3.78 -8.74 16.37
CA ASN A 54 2.97 -7.64 15.83
C ASN A 54 2.18 -6.90 16.92
N PHE A 55 2.19 -7.35 18.19
CA PHE A 55 1.32 -6.75 19.23
C PHE A 55 1.66 -5.30 19.53
N TYR A 56 2.94 -4.95 19.47
CA TYR A 56 3.36 -3.56 19.67
C TYR A 56 2.82 -2.65 18.56
N GLU A 57 2.97 -3.06 17.30
CA GLU A 57 2.50 -2.30 16.14
C GLU A 57 0.97 -2.21 16.10
N ILE A 58 0.26 -3.30 16.36
CA ILE A 58 -1.20 -3.31 16.49
C ILE A 58 -1.65 -2.33 17.58
N SER A 59 -0.92 -2.31 18.71
CA SER A 59 -1.26 -1.41 19.82
C SER A 59 -1.14 0.06 19.42
N ILE A 60 -0.13 0.41 18.62
CA ILE A 60 0.02 1.79 18.10
C ILE A 60 -1.06 2.08 17.07
N ALA A 61 -1.26 1.19 16.09
CA ALA A 61 -2.16 1.40 14.97
C ALA A 61 -3.62 1.61 15.42
N LEU A 62 -4.04 0.91 16.46
CA LEU A 62 -5.37 1.03 17.05
C LEU A 62 -5.40 1.97 18.27
N ALA A 63 -4.31 2.69 18.54
CA ALA A 63 -4.17 3.61 19.66
C ALA A 63 -4.56 2.98 21.03
N PHE A 64 -4.13 1.75 21.28
CA PHE A 64 -4.10 1.18 22.62
C PHE A 64 -3.00 1.86 23.45
N LYS A 65 -3.19 1.90 24.77
CA LYS A 65 -2.18 2.47 25.69
C LYS A 65 -0.82 1.76 25.57
N ASN A 66 -0.85 0.44 25.35
CA ASN A 66 0.31 -0.40 25.04
C ASN A 66 -0.16 -1.80 24.62
N ALA A 67 0.79 -2.65 24.20
CA ALA A 67 0.54 -4.04 23.83
C ALA A 67 -0.08 -4.89 24.96
N LYS A 68 0.21 -4.59 26.24
CA LYS A 68 -0.41 -5.29 27.37
C LYS A 68 -1.91 -5.02 27.44
N PHE A 69 -2.33 -3.75 27.32
CA PHE A 69 -3.75 -3.38 27.26
C PHE A 69 -4.48 -4.03 26.07
N LEU A 70 -3.82 -4.13 24.90
CA LEU A 70 -4.35 -4.88 23.75
C LEU A 70 -4.61 -6.34 24.14
N THR A 71 -3.60 -7.03 24.68
CA THR A 71 -3.70 -8.47 25.00
C THR A 71 -4.71 -8.76 26.10
N GLU A 72 -4.85 -7.86 27.09
CA GLU A 72 -5.89 -7.94 28.12
C GLU A 72 -7.29 -7.76 27.52
N ALA A 73 -7.46 -6.80 26.60
CA ALA A 73 -8.74 -6.60 25.91
C ALA A 73 -9.12 -7.82 25.06
N VAL A 74 -8.16 -8.40 24.34
CA VAL A 74 -8.35 -9.62 23.53
C VAL A 74 -8.74 -10.81 24.42
N LYS A 75 -8.05 -11.04 25.54
CA LYS A 75 -8.42 -12.08 26.52
C LYS A 75 -9.82 -11.85 27.11
N ARG A 76 -10.10 -10.61 27.51
CA ARG A 76 -11.33 -10.26 28.21
C ARG A 76 -12.56 -10.37 27.31
N CYS A 77 -12.48 -9.95 26.05
CA CYS A 77 -13.64 -9.95 25.15
C CYS A 77 -14.13 -11.37 24.80
N GLY A 78 -13.23 -12.38 24.83
CA GLY A 78 -13.58 -13.79 24.71
C GLY A 78 -14.08 -14.23 23.34
N SER A 79 -13.86 -13.44 22.30
CA SER A 79 -14.27 -13.76 20.92
C SER A 79 -13.12 -14.18 20.01
N PHE A 80 -11.87 -14.13 20.49
CA PHE A 80 -10.69 -14.55 19.75
C PHE A 80 -10.21 -15.92 20.21
N GLY A 81 -9.66 -16.72 19.28
CA GLY A 81 -8.85 -17.88 19.64
C GLY A 81 -7.47 -17.42 20.09
N ILE A 82 -6.96 -17.95 21.19
CA ILE A 82 -5.69 -17.52 21.81
C ILE A 82 -4.83 -18.76 22.04
N VAL A 83 -3.59 -18.72 21.57
CA VAL A 83 -2.59 -19.75 21.87
C VAL A 83 -1.62 -19.21 22.93
N PRO A 84 -1.53 -19.85 24.11
CA PRO A 84 -0.71 -19.36 25.20
C PRO A 84 0.79 -19.67 24.99
N GLU A 85 1.66 -18.83 25.55
CA GLU A 85 3.11 -19.05 25.61
C GLU A 85 3.71 -18.30 26.80
N ARG A 86 4.85 -18.77 27.31
CA ARG A 86 5.57 -18.15 28.43
C ARG A 86 6.33 -16.90 27.97
N ASN A 87 5.61 -15.81 27.75
CA ASN A 87 6.16 -14.49 27.45
C ASN A 87 5.47 -13.40 28.30
N THR A 88 5.90 -12.14 28.17
CA THR A 88 5.38 -10.98 28.92
C THR A 88 3.87 -10.75 28.76
N TYR A 89 3.26 -11.26 27.69
CA TYR A 89 1.85 -11.12 27.37
C TYR A 89 1.03 -12.38 27.67
N GLY A 90 1.70 -13.53 27.85
CA GLY A 90 1.07 -14.84 28.03
C GLY A 90 0.34 -15.34 26.78
N ILE A 91 0.70 -14.85 25.58
CA ILE A 91 0.07 -15.19 24.31
C ILE A 91 1.17 -15.32 23.24
N LYS A 92 1.21 -16.45 22.52
CA LYS A 92 2.02 -16.65 21.32
C LYS A 92 1.43 -15.92 20.11
N TYR A 93 0.14 -16.14 19.90
CA TYR A 93 -0.68 -15.45 18.91
C TYR A 93 -2.15 -15.54 19.28
N PHE A 94 -2.97 -14.66 18.71
CA PHE A 94 -4.42 -14.79 18.74
C PHE A 94 -4.99 -14.69 17.33
N TYR A 95 -6.21 -15.17 17.10
CA TYR A 95 -6.83 -15.16 15.79
C TYR A 95 -8.32 -14.91 15.86
N SER A 96 -8.85 -14.37 14.76
CA SER A 96 -10.28 -14.20 14.58
C SER A 96 -10.89 -15.53 14.11
N PRO A 97 -12.01 -16.00 14.71
CA PRO A 97 -12.76 -17.15 14.23
C PRO A 97 -13.32 -17.00 12.80
N LEU A 98 -13.28 -15.80 12.22
CA LEU A 98 -13.67 -15.56 10.83
C LEU A 98 -12.58 -15.94 9.83
N TRP A 99 -11.34 -16.09 10.31
CA TRP A 99 -10.15 -16.30 9.50
C TRP A 99 -9.54 -17.68 9.63
N ILE A 100 -9.88 -18.41 10.71
CA ILE A 100 -9.43 -19.77 10.97
C ILE A 100 -10.62 -20.64 11.34
N GLU A 101 -10.77 -21.78 10.65
CA GLU A 101 -11.76 -22.81 11.01
C GLU A 101 -11.38 -23.38 12.36
N LYS A 102 -12.36 -23.47 13.27
CA LYS A 102 -12.15 -24.02 14.62
C LYS A 102 -11.39 -25.35 14.51
N PHE A 103 -10.16 -25.40 15.02
CA PHE A 103 -9.68 -26.64 15.59
C PHE A 103 -10.51 -26.88 16.85
N SER A 104 -11.46 -27.79 16.74
CA SER A 104 -12.02 -28.45 17.92
C SER A 104 -10.84 -28.94 18.75
N SER A 105 -10.82 -28.56 20.01
CA SER A 105 -9.87 -29.05 21.00
C SER A 105 -9.86 -30.58 20.95
N GLU A 106 -8.78 -31.19 20.46
CA GLU A 106 -8.25 -32.49 20.90
C GLU A 106 -7.07 -32.92 20.01
N GLU A 107 -5.96 -33.22 20.70
CA GLU A 107 -4.85 -34.10 20.29
C GLU A 107 -3.79 -33.60 19.28
N LEU A 108 -2.61 -33.28 19.83
CA LEU A 108 -1.29 -33.48 19.21
C LEU A 108 -1.21 -34.88 18.58
N PRO A 109 -0.56 -35.08 17.40
CA PRO A 109 0.89 -35.26 17.42
C PRO A 109 1.68 -34.78 16.19
N GLU A 110 2.98 -34.64 16.46
CA GLU A 110 4.18 -34.80 15.63
C GLU A 110 4.00 -35.21 14.15
N LYS A 111 4.60 -34.42 13.24
CA LYS A 111 5.72 -34.78 12.34
C LYS A 111 5.77 -33.80 11.15
N PHE A 112 6.92 -33.17 10.92
CA PHE A 112 7.20 -32.45 9.68
C PHE A 112 7.29 -33.42 8.50
N PRO A 113 6.84 -33.02 7.30
CA PRO A 113 7.77 -33.05 6.18
C PRO A 113 7.75 -31.81 5.28
N GLU A 114 8.89 -31.68 4.61
CA GLU A 114 9.33 -30.73 3.60
C GLU A 114 8.42 -30.68 2.36
N THR A 115 8.26 -29.48 1.77
CA THR A 115 8.58 -29.10 0.38
C THR A 115 7.71 -27.92 -0.07
N PHE A 116 8.35 -26.84 -0.55
CA PHE A 116 7.67 -25.74 -1.26
C PHE A 116 7.83 -25.93 -2.78
N PRO A 117 6.77 -25.81 -3.59
CA PRO A 117 6.89 -25.67 -5.03
C PRO A 117 7.28 -24.23 -5.41
N GLN A 118 8.16 -24.11 -6.40
CA GLN A 118 8.53 -22.87 -7.08
C GLN A 118 7.39 -22.43 -8.00
N ASP A 119 6.85 -21.23 -7.79
CA ASP A 119 6.05 -20.54 -8.81
C ASP A 119 6.90 -19.47 -9.51
N ASN A 120 7.33 -19.83 -10.72
CA ASN A 120 7.92 -18.96 -11.71
C ASN A 120 6.85 -17.99 -12.25
N ILE A 121 7.14 -16.69 -12.27
CA ILE A 121 6.36 -15.71 -13.06
C ILE A 121 7.35 -14.88 -13.88
N TYR A 122 7.41 -15.17 -15.18
CA TYR A 122 7.97 -14.29 -16.20
C TYR A 122 6.85 -13.70 -17.06
N ASN A 123 7.18 -12.53 -17.60
CA ASN A 123 6.63 -11.80 -18.75
C ASN A 123 5.59 -10.71 -18.50
N ILE A 124 6.00 -9.47 -18.83
CA ILE A 124 5.32 -8.68 -19.87
C ILE A 124 6.25 -7.59 -20.51
N TYR A 125 6.51 -7.80 -21.83
CA TYR A 125 6.73 -6.95 -23.05
C TYR A 125 7.75 -5.79 -23.09
N THR A 126 8.58 -5.49 -24.12
CA THR A 126 8.57 -5.49 -25.62
C THR A 126 7.55 -4.57 -26.35
N LYS A 127 8.02 -3.38 -26.75
CA LYS A 127 7.75 -2.57 -27.97
C LYS A 127 8.61 -1.30 -27.83
N GLY A 128 9.41 -0.79 -28.76
CA GLY A 128 9.54 -0.95 -30.21
C GLY A 128 9.97 0.44 -30.70
N ASN A 129 11.22 0.58 -31.15
CA ASN A 129 11.73 1.83 -31.73
C ASN A 129 10.99 2.15 -33.04
N SER A 130 10.62 3.42 -33.25
CA SER A 130 10.62 4.07 -34.57
C SER A 130 10.35 5.57 -34.44
N SER A 131 11.35 6.39 -34.78
CA SER A 131 11.21 7.58 -35.64
C SER A 131 12.60 8.17 -35.88
N ASP A 132 12.97 8.27 -37.16
CA ASP A 132 14.14 8.97 -37.68
C ASP A 132 13.74 10.36 -38.22
N GLU A 133 14.75 11.25 -38.28
CA GLU A 133 14.83 12.55 -39.00
C GLU A 133 14.03 13.73 -38.41
N GLU A 134 14.51 14.99 -38.32
CA GLU A 134 15.62 15.69 -38.99
C GLU A 134 15.88 17.07 -38.28
N LEU A 135 17.10 17.61 -38.46
CA LEU A 135 17.51 19.05 -38.46
C LEU A 135 17.71 19.88 -37.15
N SER A 136 18.97 20.30 -36.98
CA SER A 136 19.51 21.49 -36.27
C SER A 136 19.14 22.82 -37.00
N PRO A 137 19.34 24.07 -36.47
CA PRO A 137 20.60 24.55 -35.87
C PRO A 137 20.60 25.71 -34.82
N GLU A 138 21.81 25.93 -34.28
CA GLU A 138 22.48 27.12 -33.70
C GLU A 138 21.76 28.18 -32.83
N GLY A 139 22.42 28.56 -31.72
CA GLY A 139 22.18 29.82 -30.99
C GLY A 139 22.92 29.95 -29.64
N ASP A 140 24.21 30.34 -29.71
CA ASP A 140 25.01 31.16 -28.78
C ASP A 140 25.25 30.80 -27.28
N LYS A 141 26.54 30.75 -26.94
CA LYS A 141 27.18 30.86 -25.60
C LYS A 141 27.68 32.32 -25.39
N PRO A 142 28.29 32.73 -24.25
CA PRO A 142 28.43 32.10 -22.92
C PRO A 142 28.09 33.06 -21.76
N LEU A 143 28.04 32.57 -20.51
CA LEU A 143 28.60 33.29 -19.34
C LEU A 143 28.89 32.28 -18.22
N GLU A 144 30.15 32.31 -17.76
CA GLU A 144 30.77 31.40 -16.82
C GLU A 144 30.30 31.63 -15.38
N ASP A 145 30.05 30.57 -14.62
CA ASP A 145 30.62 30.45 -13.27
C ASP A 145 30.80 28.99 -12.86
N ASN A 146 31.85 28.77 -12.09
CA ASN A 146 32.63 27.55 -11.94
C ASN A 146 31.95 26.49 -11.07
N SER A 147 31.81 25.27 -11.58
CA SER A 147 32.21 24.06 -10.84
C SER A 147 32.40 22.88 -11.80
N ASP A 148 33.62 22.34 -11.83
CA ASP A 148 33.97 21.14 -12.56
C ASP A 148 33.10 19.92 -12.15
N LYS A 149 32.00 19.70 -12.86
CA LYS A 149 31.36 18.39 -13.00
C LYS A 149 31.29 18.05 -14.48
N LYS A 150 32.43 17.62 -15.04
CA LYS A 150 32.43 16.92 -16.33
C LYS A 150 31.36 15.83 -16.27
N ASN A 151 30.50 15.76 -17.28
CA ASN A 151 29.56 14.66 -17.47
C ASN A 151 30.36 13.34 -17.54
N ILE A 152 30.44 12.61 -16.43
CA ILE A 152 31.10 11.28 -16.32
C ILE A 152 30.18 10.16 -16.82
N VAL A 153 28.88 10.45 -17.04
CA VAL A 153 27.92 9.47 -17.53
C VAL A 153 28.15 9.25 -19.02
N THR A 154 28.61 8.06 -19.39
CA THR A 154 28.68 7.61 -20.79
C THR A 154 27.53 6.66 -21.07
N PRO A 155 27.10 6.50 -22.34
CA PRO A 155 26.09 5.51 -22.70
C PRO A 155 26.48 4.09 -22.25
N GLU A 156 27.78 3.78 -22.31
CA GLU A 156 28.35 2.53 -21.83
C GLU A 156 28.23 2.38 -20.31
N SER A 157 28.57 3.40 -19.52
CA SER A 157 28.46 3.32 -18.05
C SER A 157 27.01 3.17 -17.60
N LEU A 158 26.07 3.79 -18.31
CA LEU A 158 24.64 3.67 -18.07
C LEU A 158 24.11 2.28 -18.47
N ALA A 159 24.56 1.72 -19.58
CA ALA A 159 24.23 0.36 -19.99
C ALA A 159 24.76 -0.68 -18.98
N THR A 160 26.01 -0.55 -18.54
CA THR A 160 26.60 -1.44 -17.52
C THR A 160 25.88 -1.31 -16.17
N ALA A 161 25.45 -0.09 -15.79
CA ALA A 161 24.67 0.10 -14.57
C ALA A 161 23.29 -0.57 -14.67
N LYS A 162 22.60 -0.45 -15.81
CA LYS A 162 21.34 -1.16 -16.07
C LYS A 162 21.52 -2.67 -15.96
N GLU A 163 22.52 -3.22 -16.65
CA GLU A 163 22.82 -4.65 -16.63
C GLU A 163 23.11 -5.15 -15.21
N PHE A 164 23.84 -4.38 -14.41
CA PHE A 164 24.08 -4.71 -13.00
C PHE A 164 22.78 -4.88 -12.20
N PHE A 165 21.81 -3.98 -12.34
CA PHE A 165 20.51 -4.11 -11.65
C PHE A 165 19.63 -5.22 -12.25
N HIS A 166 19.76 -5.50 -13.56
CA HIS A 166 19.11 -6.66 -14.18
C HIS A 166 19.61 -7.97 -13.57
N LEU A 167 20.92 -8.15 -13.43
CA LEU A 167 21.52 -9.34 -12.80
C LEU A 167 21.06 -9.53 -11.35
N ILE A 168 20.93 -8.45 -10.58
CA ILE A 168 20.38 -8.50 -9.21
C ILE A 168 18.93 -9.00 -9.22
N ASN A 169 18.13 -8.61 -10.22
CA ASN A 169 16.73 -9.00 -10.32
C ASN A 169 16.54 -10.42 -10.85
N GLU A 170 17.46 -10.94 -11.67
CA GLU A 170 17.44 -12.32 -12.16
C GLU A 170 17.89 -13.31 -11.07
N ASP A 171 18.89 -12.95 -10.27
CA ASP A 171 19.34 -13.76 -9.13
C ASP A 171 18.33 -13.67 -7.98
N SER A 172 17.68 -14.80 -7.67
CA SER A 172 16.63 -14.86 -6.64
C SER A 172 17.15 -14.53 -5.24
N ALA A 173 18.40 -14.87 -4.92
CA ALA A 173 19.00 -14.59 -3.62
C ALA A 173 19.36 -13.11 -3.48
N GLN A 174 19.99 -12.52 -4.50
CA GLN A 174 20.34 -11.09 -4.50
C GLN A 174 19.09 -10.21 -4.53
N LYS A 175 18.08 -10.58 -5.31
CA LYS A 175 16.77 -9.92 -5.32
C LYS A 175 16.11 -9.96 -3.94
N ALA A 176 16.08 -11.13 -3.30
CA ALA A 176 15.50 -11.30 -1.97
C ALA A 176 16.26 -10.50 -0.90
N GLN A 177 17.58 -10.38 -1.04
CA GLN A 177 18.42 -9.66 -0.09
C GLN A 177 18.40 -8.14 -0.25
N ILE A 178 18.30 -7.64 -1.49
CA ILE A 178 18.49 -6.21 -1.81
C ILE A 178 17.17 -5.54 -2.19
N LEU A 179 16.43 -6.10 -3.15
CA LEU A 179 15.25 -5.44 -3.72
C LEU A 179 14.00 -5.66 -2.88
N THR A 180 13.80 -6.89 -2.37
CA THR A 180 12.61 -7.22 -1.55
C THR A 180 12.48 -6.35 -0.30
N PRO A 181 13.55 -6.06 0.47
CA PRO A 181 13.47 -5.15 1.62
C PRO A 181 13.05 -3.73 1.23
N LEU A 182 13.48 -3.22 0.07
CA LEU A 182 13.09 -1.89 -0.42
C LEU A 182 11.60 -1.86 -0.79
N ILE A 183 11.08 -2.91 -1.45
CA ILE A 183 9.65 -3.03 -1.73
C ILE A 183 8.85 -3.10 -0.43
N ASN A 184 9.32 -3.89 0.55
CA ASN A 184 8.69 -3.98 1.86
C ASN A 184 8.68 -2.62 2.57
N TRP A 185 9.77 -1.86 2.47
CA TRP A 185 9.89 -0.52 3.02
C TRP A 185 8.84 0.42 2.39
N PHE A 186 8.75 0.50 1.06
CA PHE A 186 7.72 1.31 0.40
C PHE A 186 6.30 0.86 0.78
N GLN A 187 6.06 -0.44 0.85
CA GLN A 187 4.75 -0.99 1.23
C GLN A 187 4.35 -0.59 2.66
N LEU A 188 5.27 -0.67 3.61
CA LEU A 188 5.04 -0.35 5.02
C LEU A 188 4.94 1.16 5.27
N HIS A 189 5.90 1.93 4.77
CA HIS A 189 6.03 3.36 5.07
C HIS A 189 5.05 4.22 4.27
N GLU A 190 4.80 3.89 3.00
CA GLU A 190 3.86 4.61 2.15
C GLU A 190 2.45 4.00 2.15
N ARG A 191 2.24 2.90 2.89
CA ARG A 191 0.98 2.13 2.94
C ARG A 191 0.47 1.77 1.54
N LEU A 192 1.39 1.42 0.64
CA LEU A 192 1.11 1.11 -0.75
C LEU A 192 0.72 -0.36 -0.92
N THR A 193 0.00 -0.66 -2.01
CA THR A 193 -0.15 -2.06 -2.44
C THR A 193 1.20 -2.57 -2.97
N ARG A 194 1.39 -3.89 -3.01
CA ARG A 194 2.63 -4.49 -3.55
C ARG A 194 2.96 -3.98 -4.94
N LYS A 195 1.95 -3.78 -5.80
CA LYS A 195 2.09 -3.24 -7.15
C LYS A 195 2.71 -1.84 -7.13
N HIS A 196 2.12 -0.90 -6.39
CA HIS A 196 2.62 0.47 -6.31
C HIS A 196 3.97 0.56 -5.59
N ALA A 197 4.24 -0.32 -4.62
CA ALA A 197 5.55 -0.41 -3.99
C ALA A 197 6.64 -0.88 -4.98
N CYS A 198 6.30 -1.80 -5.90
CA CYS A 198 7.20 -2.19 -6.99
C CYS A 198 7.42 -1.03 -7.97
N GLU A 199 6.40 -0.24 -8.30
CA GLU A 199 6.55 0.95 -9.16
C GLU A 199 7.52 1.97 -8.54
N ASN A 200 7.44 2.19 -7.23
CA ASN A 200 8.40 3.04 -6.51
C ASN A 200 9.82 2.49 -6.56
N LEU A 201 9.99 1.17 -6.44
CA LEU A 201 11.31 0.54 -6.61
C LEU A 201 11.83 0.75 -8.04
N VAL A 202 10.99 0.58 -9.05
CA VAL A 202 11.37 0.79 -10.45
C VAL A 202 11.86 2.21 -10.67
N TYR A 203 11.12 3.21 -10.16
CA TYR A 203 11.56 4.60 -10.19
C TYR A 203 12.89 4.81 -9.46
N MET A 204 13.02 4.30 -8.23
CA MET A 204 14.25 4.42 -7.45
C MET A 204 15.46 3.81 -8.18
N VAL A 205 15.29 2.66 -8.84
CA VAL A 205 16.36 2.01 -9.59
C VAL A 205 16.70 2.78 -10.86
N ASN A 206 15.70 3.12 -11.67
CA ASN A 206 15.90 3.72 -12.99
C ASN A 206 16.31 5.18 -12.94
N GLU A 207 15.68 5.98 -12.08
CA GLU A 207 15.84 7.43 -12.07
C GLU A 207 16.86 7.91 -11.04
N LEU A 208 17.14 7.11 -10.00
CA LEU A 208 18.05 7.52 -8.92
C LEU A 208 19.33 6.69 -8.87
N LEU A 209 19.22 5.36 -8.77
CA LEU A 209 20.39 4.50 -8.56
C LEU A 209 21.22 4.30 -9.82
N ILE A 210 20.59 3.99 -10.96
CA ILE A 210 21.30 3.79 -12.23
C ILE A 210 22.11 5.04 -12.61
N PRO A 211 21.53 6.27 -12.61
CA PRO A 211 22.29 7.48 -12.90
C PRO A 211 23.40 7.73 -11.89
N TYR A 212 23.14 7.48 -10.60
CA TYR A 212 24.14 7.62 -9.54
C TYR A 212 25.35 6.69 -9.77
N PHE A 213 25.15 5.43 -10.14
CA PHE A 213 26.26 4.50 -10.38
C PHE A 213 26.97 4.77 -11.71
N ALA A 214 26.21 5.12 -12.75
CA ALA A 214 26.75 5.45 -14.07
C ALA A 214 27.64 6.69 -14.05
N SER A 215 27.41 7.63 -13.13
CA SER A 215 28.21 8.85 -12.98
C SER A 215 29.54 8.62 -12.24
N GLN A 216 29.86 7.39 -11.83
CA GLN A 216 31.02 7.12 -10.97
C GLN A 216 32.09 6.34 -11.74
N ALA A 217 33.24 6.98 -11.99
CA ALA A 217 34.35 6.36 -12.72
C ALA A 217 34.85 5.03 -12.10
N ARG A 218 34.71 4.87 -10.78
CA ARG A 218 35.10 3.64 -10.07
C ARG A 218 34.12 2.47 -10.27
N PHE A 219 32.89 2.73 -10.72
CA PHE A 219 31.88 1.69 -10.96
C PHE A 219 32.29 0.76 -12.10
N MET A 220 32.87 1.31 -13.17
CA MET A 220 33.37 0.51 -14.30
C MET A 220 34.57 -0.37 -13.92
N LYS A 221 35.33 0.03 -12.90
CA LYS A 221 36.53 -0.69 -12.44
C LYS A 221 36.24 -1.78 -11.40
N SER A 222 35.04 -1.78 -10.79
CA SER A 222 34.67 -2.76 -9.77
C SER A 222 34.01 -3.99 -10.38
N ASN A 223 34.26 -5.15 -9.78
CA ASN A 223 33.55 -6.39 -10.11
C ASN A 223 32.15 -6.43 -9.47
N HIS A 224 31.33 -7.42 -9.86
CA HIS A 224 29.95 -7.57 -9.37
C HIS A 224 29.84 -7.57 -7.84
N ALA A 225 30.67 -8.35 -7.15
CA ALA A 225 30.67 -8.43 -5.69
C ALA A 225 31.00 -7.08 -5.02
N GLY A 226 31.97 -6.34 -5.56
CA GLY A 226 32.30 -4.99 -5.09
C GLY A 226 31.16 -3.99 -5.30
N ARG A 227 30.45 -4.09 -6.44
CA ARG A 227 29.25 -3.27 -6.72
C ARG A 227 28.10 -3.59 -5.76
N LEU A 228 27.87 -4.86 -5.43
CA LEU A 228 26.86 -5.28 -4.44
C LEU A 228 27.17 -4.76 -3.04
N CYS A 229 28.42 -4.87 -2.59
CA CYS A 229 28.85 -4.35 -1.30
C CYS A 229 28.65 -2.83 -1.25
N TRP A 230 29.02 -2.13 -2.32
CA TRP A 230 28.82 -0.69 -2.42
C TRP A 230 27.33 -0.32 -2.40
N LEU A 231 26.47 -0.97 -3.18
CA LEU A 231 25.02 -0.75 -3.15
C LEU A 231 24.44 -0.96 -1.74
N THR A 232 24.82 -2.05 -1.08
CA THR A 232 24.36 -2.36 0.28
C THR A 232 24.75 -1.27 1.28
N ASN A 233 25.99 -0.78 1.19
CA ASN A 233 26.47 0.30 2.05
C ASN A 233 25.82 1.65 1.72
N LEU A 234 25.59 1.92 0.43
CA LEU A 234 24.88 3.11 -0.02
C LEU A 234 23.46 3.15 0.57
N LEU A 235 22.70 2.06 0.45
CA LEU A 235 21.33 1.97 0.94
C LEU A 235 21.23 2.16 2.47
N LYS A 236 22.28 1.77 3.21
CA LYS A 236 22.37 1.99 4.67
C LYS A 236 22.83 3.41 5.05
N SER A 237 23.44 4.14 4.13
CA SER A 237 23.92 5.51 4.38
C SER A 237 22.78 6.53 4.40
N ALA A 238 23.02 7.69 4.99
CA ALA A 238 22.08 8.82 4.95
C ALA A 238 21.66 9.17 3.51
N HIS A 239 22.61 9.14 2.56
CA HIS A 239 22.31 9.42 1.17
C HIS A 239 21.34 8.39 0.56
N GLY A 240 21.54 7.09 0.82
CA GLY A 240 20.61 6.05 0.36
C GLY A 240 19.21 6.19 0.96
N GLN A 241 19.12 6.61 2.23
CA GLN A 241 17.83 6.93 2.87
C GLN A 241 17.15 8.14 2.22
N HIS A 242 17.91 9.15 1.79
CA HIS A 242 17.35 10.26 1.02
C HIS A 242 16.80 9.79 -0.33
N LEU A 243 17.53 8.94 -1.08
CA LEU A 243 17.03 8.39 -2.35
C LEU A 243 15.72 7.61 -2.19
N LEU A 244 15.59 6.84 -1.10
CA LEU A 244 14.34 6.14 -0.74
C LEU A 244 13.18 7.13 -0.52
N ASN A 245 13.42 8.17 0.27
CA ASN A 245 12.41 9.18 0.56
C ASN A 245 12.03 10.01 -0.67
N ASP A 246 12.98 10.29 -1.57
CA ASP A 246 12.73 11.00 -2.83
C ASP A 246 11.85 10.17 -3.77
N ALA A 247 12.11 8.87 -3.91
CA ALA A 247 11.25 7.96 -4.65
C ALA A 247 9.83 7.87 -4.07
N ALA A 248 9.71 7.84 -2.75
CA ALA A 248 8.42 7.89 -2.08
C ALA A 248 7.69 9.23 -2.31
N LYS A 249 8.42 10.35 -2.29
CA LYS A 249 7.86 11.69 -2.52
C LYS A 249 7.35 11.86 -3.95
N ASP A 250 8.11 11.42 -4.94
CA ASP A 250 7.69 11.45 -6.35
C ASP A 250 6.40 10.65 -6.56
N SER A 251 6.33 9.44 -5.99
CA SER A 251 5.12 8.61 -6.02
C SER A 251 3.90 9.28 -5.38
N ARG A 252 4.08 10.00 -4.25
CA ARG A 252 3.00 10.79 -3.65
C ARG A 252 2.54 11.90 -4.58
N LEU A 253 3.47 12.64 -5.16
CA LEU A 253 3.17 13.76 -6.05
C LEU A 253 2.39 13.29 -7.28
N LYS A 254 2.82 12.19 -7.91
CA LYS A 254 2.11 11.61 -9.06
C LYS A 254 0.68 11.20 -8.70
N ARG A 255 0.47 10.55 -7.55
CA ARG A 255 -0.88 10.16 -7.11
C ARG A 255 -1.76 11.37 -6.81
N GLU A 256 -1.19 12.42 -6.22
CA GLU A 256 -1.91 13.66 -5.97
C GLU A 256 -2.30 14.35 -7.28
N GLN A 257 -1.39 14.41 -8.26
CA GLN A 257 -1.69 14.92 -9.59
C GLN A 257 -2.78 14.10 -10.28
N THR A 258 -2.66 12.77 -10.31
CA THR A 258 -3.70 11.90 -10.88
C THR A 258 -5.04 12.08 -10.17
N ALA A 259 -5.07 12.19 -8.85
CA ALA A 259 -6.31 12.43 -8.11
C ALA A 259 -6.92 13.80 -8.41
N GLN A 260 -6.10 14.84 -8.55
CA GLN A 260 -6.54 16.18 -8.94
C GLN A 260 -7.07 16.19 -10.37
N GLU A 261 -6.41 15.53 -11.31
CA GLU A 261 -6.86 15.37 -12.69
C GLU A 261 -8.17 14.59 -12.76
N THR A 262 -8.30 13.47 -12.03
CA THR A 262 -9.56 12.72 -11.94
C THR A 262 -10.67 13.58 -11.39
N LYS A 263 -10.43 14.33 -10.30
CA LYS A 263 -11.42 15.24 -9.72
C LYS A 263 -11.81 16.37 -10.69
N ALA A 264 -10.85 16.93 -11.42
CA ALA A 264 -11.10 17.98 -12.40
C ALA A 264 -11.93 17.44 -13.58
N ASN A 265 -11.61 16.24 -14.07
CA ASN A 265 -12.33 15.56 -15.15
C ASN A 265 -13.75 15.17 -14.74
N GLN A 266 -13.95 14.72 -13.51
CA GLN A 266 -15.28 14.47 -12.95
C GLN A 266 -16.11 15.76 -12.89
N ARG A 267 -15.48 16.88 -12.50
CA ARG A 267 -16.17 18.16 -12.31
C ARG A 267 -16.39 18.98 -13.58
N SER A 268 -15.76 18.60 -14.70
CA SER A 268 -16.03 19.19 -16.02
C SER A 268 -17.14 18.48 -16.79
N ASN A 269 -17.56 17.29 -16.34
CA ASN A 269 -18.56 16.46 -17.01
C ASN A 269 -19.98 16.70 -16.43
N HIS A 270 -20.77 17.51 -17.12
CA HIS A 270 -22.14 17.89 -16.75
C HIS A 270 -23.16 17.27 -17.73
N PRO A 271 -23.61 16.02 -17.52
CA PRO A 271 -24.39 15.30 -18.53
C PRO A 271 -25.84 15.79 -18.70
N LEU A 272 -26.47 16.34 -17.64
CA LEU A 272 -27.87 16.76 -17.67
C LEU A 272 -28.08 18.22 -17.27
N ASN A 273 -27.37 18.70 -16.25
CA ASN A 273 -27.40 20.10 -15.83
C ASN A 273 -26.16 20.51 -15.01
N GLU A 274 -26.11 21.77 -14.59
CA GLU A 274 -24.99 22.38 -13.86
C GLU A 274 -24.86 21.97 -12.38
N PHE A 275 -25.86 21.29 -11.81
CA PHE A 275 -25.94 20.96 -10.37
C PHE A 275 -25.48 19.54 -10.04
N GLU A 276 -25.19 18.73 -11.06
CA GLU A 276 -24.73 17.36 -10.93
C GLU A 276 -23.57 17.08 -11.90
N TRP A 277 -22.79 16.07 -11.54
CA TRP A 277 -21.63 15.60 -12.30
C TRP A 277 -21.76 14.12 -12.59
N THR A 278 -21.07 13.64 -13.62
CA THR A 278 -20.93 12.21 -13.86
C THR A 278 -19.48 11.78 -13.79
N ASP A 279 -19.27 10.73 -13.00
CA ASP A 279 -18.00 10.03 -12.97
C ASP A 279 -17.74 9.35 -14.32
N PRO A 280 -16.70 9.75 -15.07
CA PRO A 280 -16.45 9.22 -16.41
C PRO A 280 -16.05 7.74 -16.42
N GLU A 281 -15.59 7.18 -15.29
CA GLU A 281 -15.21 5.76 -15.20
C GLU A 281 -16.44 4.86 -14.94
N SER A 282 -17.29 5.23 -13.99
CA SER A 282 -18.48 4.43 -13.64
C SER A 282 -19.75 4.82 -14.38
N GLY A 283 -19.79 6.00 -14.99
CA GLY A 283 -21.01 6.60 -15.56
C GLY A 283 -22.01 7.07 -14.50
N MET A 284 -21.72 6.91 -13.20
CA MET A 284 -22.65 7.29 -12.14
C MET A 284 -22.73 8.80 -11.98
N ARG A 285 -23.95 9.29 -11.78
CA ARG A 285 -24.25 10.69 -11.47
C ARG A 285 -24.04 10.94 -9.98
N PHE A 286 -23.55 12.12 -9.60
CA PHE A 286 -23.36 12.50 -8.21
C PHE A 286 -23.45 14.02 -8.01
N TYR A 287 -23.62 14.45 -6.75
CA TYR A 287 -23.53 15.84 -6.33
C TYR A 287 -22.83 15.96 -4.96
N ASP A 288 -22.34 17.15 -4.62
CA ASP A 288 -21.77 17.42 -3.30
C ASP A 288 -22.85 18.01 -2.38
N ASP A 289 -23.10 17.34 -1.26
CA ASP A 289 -23.92 17.77 -0.13
C ASP A 289 -23.03 18.31 1.00
N GLU A 290 -23.47 19.36 1.70
CA GLU A 290 -22.67 19.98 2.78
C GLU A 290 -22.50 19.07 4.00
N VAL A 291 -23.43 18.15 4.24
CA VAL A 291 -23.46 17.27 5.41
C VAL A 291 -22.96 15.88 5.05
N GLU A 292 -23.40 15.33 3.92
CA GLU A 292 -23.10 13.95 3.49
C GLU A 292 -21.87 13.85 2.57
N GLY A 293 -21.34 14.97 2.06
CA GLY A 293 -20.25 14.97 1.09
C GLY A 293 -20.74 14.56 -0.30
N SER A 294 -19.95 13.79 -1.06
CA SER A 294 -20.37 13.39 -2.42
C SER A 294 -21.44 12.29 -2.37
N VAL A 295 -22.65 12.63 -2.80
CA VAL A 295 -23.84 11.75 -2.82
C VAL A 295 -24.08 11.25 -4.25
N ASN A 296 -24.15 9.93 -4.41
CA ASN A 296 -24.46 9.30 -5.69
C ASN A 296 -25.96 9.39 -6.01
N ILE A 297 -26.28 9.74 -7.25
CA ILE A 297 -27.63 9.83 -7.79
C ILE A 297 -27.94 8.53 -8.54
N PRO A 298 -29.02 7.82 -8.20
CA PRO A 298 -29.46 6.63 -8.94
C PRO A 298 -29.74 6.94 -10.42
N GLU A 299 -29.54 5.95 -11.29
CA GLU A 299 -29.73 6.10 -12.75
C GLU A 299 -31.17 6.48 -13.13
N ASP A 300 -32.15 5.99 -12.36
CA ASP A 300 -33.59 6.28 -12.54
C ASP A 300 -34.03 7.61 -11.92
N ALA A 301 -33.16 8.30 -11.19
CA ALA A 301 -33.51 9.56 -10.55
C ALA A 301 -33.62 10.72 -11.57
N PRO A 302 -34.62 11.60 -11.45
CA PRO A 302 -34.72 12.79 -12.31
C PRO A 302 -33.52 13.73 -12.11
N ALA A 303 -33.29 14.61 -13.08
CA ALA A 303 -32.22 15.62 -13.02
C ALA A 303 -32.34 16.48 -11.75
N ARG A 304 -31.21 16.77 -11.10
CA ARG A 304 -31.20 17.57 -9.87
C ARG A 304 -31.74 18.98 -10.12
N PRO A 305 -32.82 19.41 -9.46
CA PRO A 305 -33.51 20.65 -9.84
C PRO A 305 -32.79 21.93 -9.40
N THR A 306 -32.08 21.90 -8.26
CA THR A 306 -31.35 23.06 -7.70
C THR A 306 -30.05 22.62 -7.01
N MET A 307 -29.14 23.57 -6.80
CA MET A 307 -27.87 23.35 -6.08
C MET A 307 -28.04 22.89 -4.63
N THR A 308 -29.19 23.18 -4.00
CA THR A 308 -29.48 22.81 -2.61
C THR A 308 -30.40 21.60 -2.48
N ALA A 309 -30.90 21.04 -3.58
CA ALA A 309 -31.76 19.87 -3.54
C ALA A 309 -30.97 18.63 -3.08
N ILE A 310 -31.50 17.91 -2.10
CA ILE A 310 -30.93 16.70 -1.51
C ILE A 310 -31.77 15.51 -1.95
N TRP A 311 -31.12 14.45 -2.43
CA TRP A 311 -31.79 13.23 -2.83
C TRP A 311 -32.21 12.42 -1.60
N ASN A 312 -33.52 12.24 -1.42
CA ASN A 312 -34.02 11.38 -0.36
C ASN A 312 -34.08 9.93 -0.85
N VAL A 313 -33.20 9.08 -0.33
CA VAL A 313 -33.10 7.66 -0.71
C VAL A 313 -34.37 6.87 -0.39
N LEU A 314 -35.10 7.25 0.68
CA LEU A 314 -36.31 6.55 1.12
C LEU A 314 -37.52 6.90 0.28
N SER A 315 -37.73 8.20 -0.02
CA SER A 315 -38.86 8.64 -0.85
C SER A 315 -38.57 8.62 -2.35
N ARG A 316 -37.29 8.49 -2.75
CA ARG A 316 -36.81 8.59 -4.14
C ARG A 316 -37.21 9.91 -4.80
N GLU A 317 -37.13 10.99 -4.04
CA GLU A 317 -37.49 12.34 -4.50
C GLU A 317 -36.43 13.35 -4.07
N TRP A 318 -36.34 14.44 -4.83
CA TRP A 318 -35.53 15.60 -4.46
C TRP A 318 -36.24 16.41 -3.36
N THR A 319 -35.60 16.54 -2.20
CA THR A 319 -36.08 17.39 -1.11
C THR A 319 -35.26 18.66 -1.04
N SER A 320 -35.91 19.80 -0.82
CA SER A 320 -35.18 21.02 -0.45
C SER A 320 -35.00 21.04 1.07
N PRO A 321 -33.84 21.47 1.59
CA PRO A 321 -33.69 21.71 3.01
C PRO A 321 -34.76 22.73 3.43
N GLN A 322 -35.64 22.34 4.36
CA GLN A 322 -36.59 23.27 4.97
C GLN A 322 -35.77 24.26 5.80
N LEU A 323 -35.87 25.55 5.43
CA LEU A 323 -35.27 26.69 6.13
C LEU A 323 -35.65 26.75 7.61
#